data_AF-A0A7W3ITE1-F1
#
_entry.id   AF-A0A7W3ITE1-F1
#
_cell.length_a   1.000
_cell.length_b   1.000
_cell.length_c   1.000
_cell.angle_alpha   90.00
_cell.angle_beta   90.00
_cell.angle_gamma   90.00
#
_symmetry.space_group_name_H-M   'P 1'
#
loop_
_entity.id
_entity.type
_entity.pdbx_description
1 polymer ?
#
loop_
_entity_poly.entity_id
_entity_poly.type
_entity_poly.pdbx_seq_one_letter_code
_entity_poly.pdbx_strand_id
1 'polypeptide(L)'
;MTDQHSTGVAGPDLLADLVAAVRRRWRQLTTRPAPDYQTPPSRLDPQAWRVHRQERVLDLLEATRHRIGETGWVAGGWMASTRSGSSTTAGLGEVRALLARPGGAGAACLVGTMLLLADDQDTAHTHEDVWQATDALYESVHERAGHTGWPAGHVWSPADRRHHLRVLTAWNDAPGRHVGDVVDLLNRSISRTIAACVS
;
A
#
# COMPACT_ATOMS: atom_id res chain seq x y z
N MET A 1 -45.10 25.10 -36.88
CA MET A 1 -44.72 26.46 -36.42
C MET A 1 -44.97 26.50 -34.92
N THR A 2 -44.00 26.60 -34.02
CA THR A 2 -42.53 26.59 -34.12
C THR A 2 -42.05 26.34 -32.68
N ASP A 3 -41.05 25.48 -32.51
CA ASP A 3 -40.34 25.24 -31.25
C ASP A 3 -39.68 26.51 -30.71
N GLN A 4 -39.56 26.61 -29.38
CA GLN A 4 -38.47 27.32 -28.72
C GLN A 4 -38.21 26.75 -27.31
N HIS A 5 -37.23 25.84 -27.24
CA HIS A 5 -36.54 25.46 -26.00
C HIS A 5 -35.48 26.53 -25.68
N SER A 6 -35.65 27.25 -24.57
CA SER A 6 -34.60 28.09 -23.98
C SER A 6 -33.78 27.29 -22.98
N THR A 7 -32.59 26.86 -23.39
CA THR A 7 -31.54 26.39 -22.48
C THR A 7 -30.87 27.59 -21.82
N GLY A 8 -31.19 27.85 -20.56
CA GLY A 8 -30.50 28.84 -19.73
C GLY A 8 -29.08 28.40 -19.42
N VAL A 9 -28.10 29.05 -20.05
CA VAL A 9 -26.67 28.90 -19.76
C VAL A 9 -26.39 29.42 -18.34
N ALA A 10 -25.78 28.57 -17.50
CA ALA A 10 -25.35 28.95 -16.16
C ALA A 10 -24.36 30.12 -16.23
N GLY A 11 -24.69 31.22 -15.55
CA GLY A 11 -23.92 32.46 -15.58
C GLY A 11 -22.54 32.34 -14.90
N PRO A 12 -21.60 33.24 -15.24
CA PRO A 12 -20.21 33.25 -14.77
C PRO A 12 -20.04 33.38 -13.24
N ASP A 13 -21.10 33.77 -12.53
CA ASP A 13 -21.10 33.98 -11.08
C ASP A 13 -21.00 32.67 -10.29
N LEU A 14 -21.57 31.56 -10.80
CA LEU A 14 -21.48 30.24 -10.15
C LEU A 14 -20.05 29.69 -10.12
N LEU A 15 -19.26 29.99 -11.15
CA LEU A 15 -17.86 29.57 -11.24
C LEU A 15 -16.99 30.41 -10.29
N ALA A 16 -17.28 31.70 -10.17
CA ALA A 16 -16.61 32.59 -9.22
C ALA A 16 -16.87 32.17 -7.75
N ASP A 17 -18.12 31.82 -7.43
CA ASP A 17 -18.51 31.37 -6.10
C ASP A 17 -17.90 30.01 -5.74
N LEU A 18 -17.83 29.08 -6.71
CA LEU A 18 -17.19 27.78 -6.52
C LEU A 18 -15.68 27.93 -6.26
N VAL A 19 -15.00 28.79 -7.03
CA VAL A 19 -13.57 29.08 -6.84
C VAL A 19 -13.31 29.77 -5.50
N ALA A 20 -14.19 30.68 -5.07
CA ALA A 20 -14.09 31.34 -3.77
C ALA A 20 -14.33 30.37 -2.60
N ALA A 21 -15.25 29.42 -2.75
CA ALA A 21 -15.51 28.36 -1.77
C ALA A 21 -14.32 27.39 -1.66
N VAL A 22 -13.76 26.96 -2.80
CA VAL A 22 -12.57 26.09 -2.85
C VAL A 22 -11.37 26.78 -2.21
N ARG A 23 -11.11 28.06 -2.51
CA ARG A 23 -10.01 28.82 -1.91
C ARG A 23 -10.17 29.02 -0.40
N ARG A 24 -11.38 29.25 0.10
CA ARG A 24 -11.64 29.33 1.55
C ARG A 24 -11.37 28.00 2.24
N ARG A 25 -11.82 26.90 1.66
CA ARG A 25 -11.57 25.56 2.19
C ARG A 25 -10.08 25.17 2.13
N TRP A 26 -9.37 25.59 1.08
CA TRP A 26 -7.92 25.42 0.97
C TRP A 26 -7.15 26.22 2.02
N ARG A 27 -7.57 27.46 2.33
CA ARG A 27 -6.97 28.25 3.42
C ARG A 27 -7.21 27.61 4.78
N GLN A 28 -8.41 27.08 5.03
CA GLN A 28 -8.71 26.35 6.27
C GLN A 28 -7.89 25.06 6.43
N LEU A 29 -7.55 24.39 5.33
CA LEU A 29 -6.67 23.20 5.34
C LEU A 29 -5.18 23.54 5.53
N THR A 30 -4.75 24.73 5.12
CA THR A 30 -3.35 25.19 5.23
C THR A 30 -3.05 25.95 6.51
N THR A 31 -4.06 26.40 7.25
CA THR A 31 -3.93 27.00 8.59
C THR A 31 -4.08 25.96 9.70
N ARG A 32 -3.78 24.68 9.46
CA ARG A 32 -3.57 23.75 10.57
C ARG A 32 -2.39 24.31 11.37
N PRO A 33 -2.54 24.63 12.66
CA PRO A 33 -1.40 25.01 13.48
C PRO A 33 -0.35 23.93 13.30
N ALA A 34 0.90 24.32 13.06
CA ALA A 34 2.00 23.37 13.00
C ALA A 34 1.85 22.45 14.21
N PRO A 35 1.80 21.12 14.03
CA PRO A 35 1.71 20.21 15.16
C PRO A 35 2.83 20.62 16.12
N ASP A 36 2.49 20.74 17.39
CA ASP A 36 3.44 21.08 18.44
C ASP A 36 4.62 20.11 18.26
N TYR A 37 5.76 20.63 17.80
CA TYR A 37 6.91 19.81 17.49
C TYR A 37 7.47 19.40 18.84
N GLN A 38 6.88 18.37 19.42
CA GLN A 38 7.49 17.67 20.53
C GLN A 38 8.87 17.27 20.04
N THR A 39 9.88 17.84 20.70
CA THR A 39 11.26 17.42 20.53
C THR A 39 11.25 15.90 20.49
N PRO A 40 11.68 15.26 19.39
CA PRO A 40 11.62 13.81 19.29
C PRO A 40 12.22 13.24 20.57
N PRO A 41 11.54 12.28 21.23
CA PRO A 41 11.99 11.72 22.49
C PRO A 41 13.48 11.45 22.35
N SER A 42 14.26 12.05 23.26
CA SER A 42 15.72 12.04 23.29
C SER A 42 16.22 10.70 22.76
N ARG A 43 16.79 10.72 21.53
CA ARG A 43 17.23 9.56 20.72
C ARG A 43 16.82 8.23 21.34
N LEU A 44 15.72 7.64 20.87
CA LEU A 44 15.60 6.19 20.95
C LEU A 44 16.96 5.60 20.54
N ASP A 45 17.49 4.72 21.38
CA ASP A 45 18.70 3.95 21.09
C ASP A 45 18.62 3.48 19.62
N PRO A 46 19.62 3.76 18.76
CA PRO A 46 19.59 3.35 17.36
C PRO A 46 19.26 1.86 17.18
N GLN A 47 19.64 1.02 18.16
CA GLN A 47 19.25 -0.38 18.18
C GLN A 47 17.77 -0.56 18.49
N ALA A 48 17.23 0.07 19.54
CA ALA A 48 15.80 0.05 19.84
C ALA A 48 14.92 0.56 18.68
N TRP A 49 15.37 1.60 17.96
CA TRP A 49 14.68 2.08 16.75
C TRP A 49 14.70 1.04 15.63
N ARG A 50 15.85 0.39 15.40
CA ARG A 50 15.97 -0.69 14.40
C ARG A 50 15.05 -1.86 14.72
N VAL A 51 15.03 -2.31 15.98
CA VAL A 51 14.17 -3.40 16.44
C VAL A 51 12.70 -3.03 16.26
N HIS A 52 12.28 -1.86 16.75
CA HIS A 52 10.90 -1.40 16.59
C HIS A 52 10.47 -1.35 15.11
N ARG A 53 11.36 -0.87 14.24
CA ARG A 53 11.14 -0.83 12.80
C ARG A 53 10.96 -2.24 12.21
N GLN A 54 11.77 -3.22 12.64
CA GLN A 54 11.64 -4.60 12.20
C GLN A 54 10.36 -5.28 12.73
N GLU A 55 9.95 -4.98 13.96
CA GLU A 55 8.68 -5.44 14.53
C GLU A 55 7.49 -4.96 13.69
N ARG A 56 7.46 -3.67 13.30
CA ARG A 56 6.40 -3.14 12.42
C ARG A 56 6.34 -3.84 11.06
N VAL A 57 7.50 -4.20 10.51
CA VAL A 57 7.59 -4.96 9.25
C VAL A 57 7.09 -6.39 9.44
N LEU A 58 7.48 -7.04 10.53
CA LEU A 58 7.02 -8.37 10.89
C LEU A 58 5.50 -8.41 11.03
N ASP A 59 4.93 -7.48 11.80
CA ASP A 59 3.49 -7.36 12.00
C ASP A 59 2.74 -7.21 10.67
N LEU A 60 3.25 -6.33 9.77
CA LEU A 60 2.63 -6.14 8.45
C LEU A 60 2.72 -7.41 7.58
N LEU A 61 3.84 -8.12 7.58
CA LEU A 61 4.00 -9.36 6.82
C LEU A 61 3.06 -10.45 7.33
N GLU A 62 2.90 -10.57 8.65
CA GLU A 62 1.98 -11.51 9.29
C GLU A 62 0.51 -11.17 8.99
N ALA A 63 0.13 -9.90 9.13
CA ALA A 63 -1.19 -9.41 8.76
C ALA A 63 -1.49 -9.64 7.27
N THR A 64 -0.50 -9.41 6.40
CA THR A 64 -0.62 -9.67 4.95
C THR A 64 -0.86 -11.14 4.67
N ARG A 65 -0.11 -12.05 5.32
CA ARG A 65 -0.31 -13.49 5.20
C ARG A 65 -1.71 -13.89 5.64
N HIS A 66 -2.16 -13.40 6.79
CA HIS A 66 -3.48 -13.68 7.31
C HIS A 66 -4.57 -13.20 6.35
N ARG A 67 -4.47 -11.94 5.89
CA ARG A 67 -5.44 -11.32 4.97
C ARG A 67 -5.54 -12.09 3.65
N ILE A 68 -4.42 -12.50 3.07
CA ILE A 68 -4.41 -13.36 1.86
C ILE A 68 -5.14 -14.68 2.08
N GLY A 69 -5.05 -15.27 3.28
CA GLY A 69 -5.80 -16.48 3.63
C GLY A 69 -7.31 -16.26 3.72
N GLU A 70 -7.75 -15.09 4.17
CA GLU A 70 -9.16 -14.75 4.33
C GLU A 70 -9.84 -14.31 3.03
N THR A 71 -9.21 -13.40 2.30
CA THR A 71 -9.78 -12.75 1.12
C THR A 71 -9.27 -13.35 -0.19
N GLY A 72 -8.22 -14.16 -0.12
CA GLY A 72 -7.59 -14.75 -1.29
C GLY A 72 -6.59 -13.82 -1.96
N TRP A 73 -5.98 -14.35 -3.02
CA TRP A 73 -4.88 -13.71 -3.75
C TRP A 73 -5.17 -13.70 -5.26
N VAL A 74 -4.65 -12.69 -5.96
CA VAL A 74 -4.70 -12.60 -7.42
C VAL A 74 -3.35 -12.27 -8.05
N ALA A 75 -3.15 -12.76 -9.27
CA ALA A 75 -2.08 -12.39 -10.19
C ALA A 75 -2.63 -11.61 -11.39
N GLY A 76 -1.75 -10.85 -12.06
CA GLY A 76 -2.07 -10.12 -13.29
C GLY A 76 -2.92 -8.87 -13.07
N GLY A 77 -2.98 -8.37 -11.82
CA GLY A 77 -3.75 -7.20 -11.43
C GLY A 77 -3.47 -6.82 -9.98
N TRP A 78 -3.89 -5.62 -9.57
CA TRP A 78 -3.66 -5.15 -8.20
C TRP A 78 -4.70 -5.70 -7.23
N MET A 79 -5.97 -5.70 -7.66
CA MET A 79 -7.11 -6.13 -6.88
C MET A 79 -8.12 -6.83 -7.78
N ALA A 80 -8.95 -7.68 -7.21
CA ALA A 80 -10.11 -8.23 -7.88
C ALA A 80 -11.38 -7.93 -7.07
N SER A 81 -12.43 -7.52 -7.76
CA SER A 81 -13.75 -7.36 -7.16
C SER A 81 -14.60 -8.57 -7.50
N THR A 82 -15.21 -9.19 -6.49
CA THR A 82 -16.20 -10.27 -6.65
C THR A 82 -17.59 -9.64 -6.74
N ARG A 83 -17.86 -8.87 -7.80
CA ARG A 83 -19.20 -8.30 -8.01
C ARG A 83 -20.00 -9.22 -8.92
N SER A 84 -21.17 -9.67 -8.44
CA SER A 84 -22.15 -10.41 -9.24
C SER A 84 -21.68 -11.78 -9.77
N GLY A 85 -20.79 -12.47 -9.06
CA GLY A 85 -20.31 -13.80 -9.43
C GLY A 85 -19.21 -13.81 -10.52
N SER A 86 -18.83 -12.64 -11.04
CA SER A 86 -17.70 -12.44 -11.96
C SER A 86 -16.54 -11.78 -11.22
N SER A 87 -15.36 -12.39 -11.26
CA SER A 87 -14.12 -11.77 -10.77
C SER A 87 -13.51 -10.93 -11.88
N THR A 88 -13.41 -9.62 -11.67
CA THR A 88 -12.71 -8.71 -12.60
C THR A 88 -11.50 -8.13 -11.88
N THR A 89 -10.32 -8.27 -12.49
CA THR A 89 -9.09 -7.65 -12.00
C THR A 89 -9.06 -6.18 -12.38
N ALA A 90 -8.62 -5.35 -11.44
CA ALA A 90 -8.52 -3.91 -11.62
C ALA A 90 -7.06 -3.49 -11.82
N GLY A 91 -6.87 -2.57 -12.77
CA GLY A 91 -5.60 -1.90 -13.01
C GLY A 91 -5.35 -0.76 -12.00
N LEU A 92 -4.12 -0.23 -11.96
CA LEU A 92 -3.71 0.81 -11.00
C LEU A 92 -4.63 2.05 -11.00
N GLY A 93 -5.17 2.44 -12.16
CA GLY A 93 -6.10 3.58 -12.28
C GLY A 93 -7.46 3.36 -11.61
N GLU A 94 -7.87 2.10 -11.43
CA GLU A 94 -9.15 1.69 -10.87
C GLU A 94 -9.03 1.33 -9.38
N VAL A 95 -7.81 1.05 -8.91
CA VAL A 95 -7.50 0.72 -7.51
C VAL A 95 -8.03 1.78 -6.55
N ARG A 96 -7.85 3.07 -6.85
CA ARG A 96 -8.34 4.15 -5.98
C ARG A 96 -9.86 4.12 -5.81
N ALA A 97 -10.60 3.79 -6.87
CA ALA A 97 -12.06 3.69 -6.81
C ALA A 97 -12.53 2.45 -6.04
N LEU A 98 -11.76 1.35 -6.09
CA LEU A 98 -12.02 0.15 -5.29
C LEU A 98 -11.70 0.37 -3.81
N LEU A 99 -10.58 1.03 -3.50
CA LEU A 99 -10.17 1.37 -2.13
C LEU A 99 -11.14 2.32 -1.44
N ALA A 100 -11.73 3.26 -2.19
CA ALA A 100 -12.72 4.19 -1.65
C ALA A 100 -14.08 3.53 -1.29
N ARG A 101 -14.26 2.24 -1.58
CA ARG A 101 -15.52 1.53 -1.36
C ARG A 101 -15.39 0.54 -0.20
N PRO A 102 -16.24 0.66 0.84
CA PRO A 102 -16.32 -0.35 1.89
C PRO A 102 -16.62 -1.74 1.29
N GLY A 103 -15.78 -2.73 1.59
CA GLY A 103 -15.91 -4.11 1.09
C GLY A 103 -15.66 -4.28 -0.42
N GLY A 104 -14.99 -3.34 -1.08
CA GLY A 104 -14.86 -3.30 -2.55
C GLY A 104 -13.89 -4.32 -3.17
N ALA A 105 -12.84 -4.72 -2.45
CA ALA A 105 -11.83 -5.68 -2.91
C ALA A 105 -12.11 -7.07 -2.32
N GLY A 106 -12.41 -8.03 -3.20
CA GLY A 106 -12.65 -9.42 -2.83
C GLY A 106 -11.34 -10.17 -2.61
N ALA A 107 -10.33 -9.94 -3.46
CA ALA A 107 -8.97 -10.47 -3.36
C ALA A 107 -7.96 -9.42 -3.86
N ALA A 108 -6.68 -9.54 -3.48
CA ALA A 108 -5.63 -8.62 -3.93
C ALA A 108 -4.31 -9.33 -4.21
N CYS A 109 -3.44 -8.71 -5.02
CA CYS A 109 -2.07 -9.19 -5.16
C CYS A 109 -1.29 -8.91 -3.87
N LEU A 110 -0.10 -9.51 -3.73
CA LEU A 110 0.72 -9.39 -2.52
C LEU A 110 0.91 -7.93 -2.06
N VAL A 111 1.32 -7.04 -2.97
CA VAL A 111 1.52 -5.61 -2.63
C VAL A 111 0.19 -4.89 -2.44
N GLY A 112 -0.83 -5.23 -3.22
CA GLY A 112 -2.18 -4.68 -3.06
C GLY A 112 -2.75 -4.96 -1.67
N THR A 113 -2.52 -6.16 -1.11
CA THR A 113 -2.90 -6.51 0.25
C THR A 113 -2.18 -5.67 1.30
N MET A 114 -0.87 -5.46 1.15
CA MET A 114 -0.11 -4.60 2.08
C MET A 114 -0.62 -3.15 2.05
N LEU A 115 -0.94 -2.62 0.87
CA LEU A 115 -1.50 -1.27 0.74
C LEU A 115 -2.91 -1.17 1.33
N LEU A 116 -3.76 -2.18 1.12
CA LEU A 116 -5.08 -2.25 1.77
C LEU A 116 -4.98 -2.19 3.28
N LEU A 117 -4.02 -2.92 3.87
CA LEU A 117 -3.76 -2.89 5.30
C LEU A 117 -3.30 -1.49 5.73
N ALA A 118 -2.34 -0.88 5.02
CA ALA A 118 -1.83 0.44 5.39
C ALA A 118 -2.82 1.61 5.17
N ASP A 119 -3.84 1.43 4.32
CA ASP A 119 -4.92 2.39 4.12
C ASP A 119 -6.12 2.14 5.05
N ASP A 120 -6.15 1.01 5.78
CA ASP A 120 -7.17 0.67 6.76
C ASP A 120 -6.95 1.47 8.05
N GLN A 121 -7.95 2.29 8.41
CA GLN A 121 -7.89 3.17 9.58
C GLN A 121 -7.88 2.41 10.90
N ASP A 122 -8.31 1.15 10.90
CA ASP A 122 -8.33 0.30 12.08
C ASP A 122 -6.99 -0.43 12.29
N THR A 123 -6.02 -0.26 11.39
CA THR A 123 -4.66 -0.79 11.56
C THR A 123 -3.64 0.31 11.85
N ALA A 124 -2.53 -0.06 12.49
CA ALA A 124 -1.42 0.85 12.79
C ALA A 124 -0.38 0.95 11.66
N HIS A 125 -0.60 0.25 10.54
CA HIS A 125 0.35 0.15 9.44
C HIS A 125 0.37 1.44 8.61
N THR A 126 1.54 1.76 8.06
CA THR A 126 1.77 2.96 7.27
C THR A 126 2.36 2.60 5.91
N HIS A 127 2.31 3.52 4.96
CA HIS A 127 2.99 3.33 3.66
C HIS A 127 4.50 3.16 3.81
N GLU A 128 5.11 3.69 4.88
CA GLU A 128 6.51 3.44 5.19
C GLU A 128 6.77 1.97 5.54
N ASP A 129 5.89 1.34 6.32
CA ASP A 129 5.99 -0.09 6.64
C ASP A 129 5.86 -0.94 5.37
N VAL A 130 4.96 -0.56 4.45
CA VAL A 130 4.79 -1.24 3.15
C VAL A 130 6.08 -1.22 2.33
N TRP A 131 6.77 -0.09 2.28
CA TRP A 131 8.06 -0.02 1.56
C TRP A 131 9.12 -0.91 2.18
N GLN A 132 9.15 -1.00 3.51
CA GLN A 132 10.12 -1.84 4.20
C GLN A 132 9.81 -3.34 4.08
N ALA A 133 8.52 -3.70 4.15
CA ALA A 133 8.07 -5.05 3.87
C ALA A 133 8.35 -5.45 2.42
N THR A 134 8.19 -4.51 1.47
CA THR A 134 8.59 -4.69 0.07
C THR A 134 10.08 -4.99 -0.05
N ASP A 135 10.93 -4.24 0.66
CA ASP A 135 12.38 -4.50 0.68
C ASP A 135 12.69 -5.90 1.26
N ALA A 136 12.04 -6.30 2.36
CA ALA A 136 12.23 -7.62 2.97
C ALA A 136 11.77 -8.78 2.07
N LEU A 137 10.64 -8.61 1.37
CA LEU A 137 10.13 -9.58 0.39
C LEU A 137 11.07 -9.70 -0.81
N TYR A 138 11.59 -8.58 -1.30
CA TYR A 138 12.56 -8.58 -2.40
C TYR A 138 13.81 -9.38 -2.04
N GLU A 139 14.39 -9.12 -0.86
CA GLU A 139 15.56 -9.86 -0.39
C GLU A 139 15.28 -11.37 -0.30
N SER A 140 14.08 -11.74 0.14
CA SER A 140 13.69 -13.16 0.20
C SER A 140 13.52 -13.80 -1.18
N VAL A 141 13.07 -13.05 -2.19
CA VAL A 141 13.09 -13.49 -3.60
C VAL A 141 14.52 -13.62 -4.11
N HIS A 142 15.37 -12.64 -3.80
CA HIS A 142 16.77 -12.58 -4.23
C HIS A 142 17.58 -13.77 -3.68
N GLU A 143 17.43 -14.07 -2.40
CA GLU A 143 18.06 -15.21 -1.75
C GLU A 143 17.54 -16.55 -2.25
N ARG A 144 16.23 -16.66 -2.52
CA ARG A 144 15.66 -17.87 -3.12
C ARG A 144 16.23 -18.14 -4.52
N ALA A 145 16.64 -17.10 -5.24
CA ALA A 145 17.35 -17.22 -6.52
C ALA A 145 18.84 -17.60 -6.37
N GLY A 146 19.33 -17.81 -5.14
CA GLY A 146 20.71 -18.21 -4.85
C GLY A 146 21.68 -17.04 -4.71
N HIS A 147 21.19 -15.80 -4.63
CA HIS A 147 22.04 -14.64 -4.43
C HIS A 147 22.26 -14.35 -2.94
N THR A 148 23.36 -13.68 -2.63
CA THR A 148 23.61 -13.17 -1.27
C THR A 148 22.74 -11.94 -1.03
N GLY A 149 21.87 -12.00 -0.03
CA GLY A 149 21.03 -10.88 0.36
C GLY A 149 21.73 -9.88 1.28
N TRP A 150 21.13 -8.71 1.40
CA TRP A 150 21.54 -7.65 2.33
C TRP A 150 20.96 -7.88 3.72
N PRO A 151 21.67 -7.51 4.81
CA PRO A 151 21.13 -7.63 6.16
C PRO A 151 19.78 -6.94 6.32
N ALA A 152 18.88 -7.56 7.07
CA ALA A 152 17.57 -6.99 7.35
C ALA A 152 17.70 -5.60 8.03
N GLY A 153 16.78 -4.70 7.68
CA GLY A 153 16.82 -3.30 8.12
C GLY A 153 17.75 -2.40 7.29
N HIS A 154 18.41 -2.92 6.25
CA HIS A 154 19.11 -2.10 5.27
C HIS A 154 18.21 -0.97 4.73
N VAL A 155 18.77 0.23 4.60
CA VAL A 155 18.03 1.40 4.12
C VAL A 155 18.32 1.61 2.65
N TRP A 156 17.30 1.37 1.84
CA TRP A 156 17.37 1.46 0.38
C TRP A 156 17.07 2.87 -0.13
N SER A 157 17.66 3.22 -1.27
CA SER A 157 17.30 4.46 -1.95
C SER A 157 15.87 4.39 -2.52
N PRO A 158 15.20 5.53 -2.75
CA PRO A 158 13.89 5.54 -3.40
C PRO A 158 13.89 4.96 -4.82
N ALA A 159 15.03 4.95 -5.51
CA ALA A 159 15.16 4.32 -6.82
C ALA A 159 15.17 2.79 -6.70
N ASP A 160 15.93 2.26 -5.73
CA ASP A 160 16.04 0.83 -5.47
C ASP A 160 14.70 0.25 -5.00
N ARG A 161 14.00 0.94 -4.09
CA ARG A 161 12.65 0.54 -3.65
C ARG A 161 11.66 0.39 -4.80
N ARG A 162 11.69 1.32 -5.77
CA ARG A 162 10.87 1.23 -6.98
C ARG A 162 11.30 0.08 -7.88
N HIS A 163 12.58 -0.26 -7.92
CA HIS A 163 13.05 -1.46 -8.59
C HIS A 163 12.57 -2.74 -7.89
N HIS A 164 12.70 -2.83 -6.56
CA HIS A 164 12.22 -3.95 -5.75
C HIS A 164 10.73 -4.22 -5.96
N LEU A 165 9.93 -3.15 -5.91
CA LEU A 165 8.49 -3.24 -6.17
C LEU A 165 8.21 -3.83 -7.56
N ARG A 166 8.90 -3.38 -8.61
CA ARG A 166 8.71 -3.92 -9.96
C ARG A 166 9.10 -5.40 -10.06
N VAL A 167 10.19 -5.80 -9.41
CA VAL A 167 10.61 -7.20 -9.36
C VAL A 167 9.57 -8.05 -8.63
N LEU A 168 9.02 -7.57 -7.52
CA LEU A 168 7.98 -8.28 -6.78
C LEU A 168 6.67 -8.36 -7.55
N THR A 169 6.26 -7.31 -8.26
CA THR A 169 5.10 -7.35 -9.16
C THR A 169 5.31 -8.38 -10.26
N ALA A 170 6.46 -8.36 -10.93
CA ALA A 170 6.78 -9.35 -11.97
C ALA A 170 6.85 -10.79 -11.41
N TRP A 171 7.38 -10.96 -10.20
CA TRP A 171 7.44 -12.26 -9.53
C TRP A 171 6.04 -12.78 -9.13
N ASN A 172 5.17 -11.89 -8.65
CA ASN A 172 3.78 -12.19 -8.31
C ASN A 172 2.97 -12.59 -9.55
N ASP A 173 3.19 -11.88 -10.66
CA ASP A 173 2.44 -12.07 -11.90
C ASP A 173 3.05 -13.12 -12.83
N ALA A 174 4.10 -13.82 -12.39
CA ALA A 174 4.77 -14.85 -13.19
C ALA A 174 3.79 -15.97 -13.58
N PRO A 175 3.82 -16.48 -14.83
CA PRO A 175 2.99 -17.60 -15.24
C PRO A 175 3.20 -18.82 -14.35
N GLY A 176 2.10 -19.44 -13.92
CA GLY A 176 2.15 -20.56 -12.99
C GLY A 176 2.49 -20.16 -11.55
N ARG A 177 2.38 -18.89 -11.17
CA ARG A 177 2.39 -18.49 -9.75
C ARG A 177 1.08 -18.91 -9.09
N HIS A 178 1.18 -19.46 -7.88
CA HIS A 178 0.04 -19.84 -7.06
C HIS A 178 0.10 -19.16 -5.70
N VAL A 179 -1.03 -19.10 -5.00
CA VAL A 179 -1.10 -18.53 -3.64
C VAL A 179 -0.13 -19.21 -2.67
N GLY A 180 0.11 -20.52 -2.81
CA GLY A 180 1.07 -21.25 -1.98
C GLY A 180 2.49 -20.69 -2.07
N ASP A 181 2.94 -20.30 -3.27
CA ASP A 181 4.26 -19.67 -3.45
C ASP A 181 4.37 -18.32 -2.74
N VAL A 182 3.28 -17.55 -2.74
CA VAL A 182 3.20 -16.23 -2.10
C VAL A 182 3.26 -16.38 -0.59
N VAL A 183 2.50 -17.32 -0.04
CA VAL A 183 2.53 -17.66 1.39
C VAL A 183 3.92 -18.16 1.79
N ASP A 184 4.57 -18.99 0.97
CA ASP A 184 5.93 -19.44 1.20
C ASP A 184 6.95 -18.29 1.20
N LEU A 185 6.81 -17.33 0.29
CA LEU A 185 7.66 -16.13 0.26
C LEU A 185 7.46 -15.27 1.53
N LEU A 186 6.20 -15.08 1.96
CA LEU A 186 5.88 -14.38 3.20
C LEU A 186 6.49 -15.08 4.41
N ASN A 187 6.35 -16.40 4.52
CA ASN A 187 6.93 -17.17 5.62
C ASN A 187 8.45 -17.03 5.68
N ARG A 188 9.14 -17.07 4.53
CA ARG A 188 10.60 -16.84 4.47
C ARG A 188 10.97 -15.43 4.92
N SER A 189 10.21 -14.43 4.48
CA SER A 189 10.44 -13.02 4.84
C SER A 189 10.18 -12.75 6.32
N ILE A 190 9.16 -13.41 6.89
CA ILE A 190 8.84 -13.40 8.32
C ILE A 190 10.01 -14.02 9.10
N SER A 191 10.46 -15.23 8.75
CA SER A 191 11.59 -15.89 9.42
C SER A 191 12.87 -15.05 9.36
N ARG A 192 13.15 -14.44 8.20
CA ARG A 192 14.28 -13.50 8.02
C ARG A 192 14.17 -12.30 8.96
N THR A 193 13.00 -11.70 9.06
CA THR A 193 12.76 -10.52 9.90
C THR A 193 12.88 -10.86 11.38
N ILE A 194 12.32 -11.99 11.82
CA ILE A 194 12.45 -12.50 13.19
C ILE A 194 13.92 -12.69 13.56
N ALA A 195 14.72 -13.35 12.70
CA ALA A 195 16.13 -13.56 12.94
C ALA A 195 16.89 -12.22 13.13
N ALA A 196 16.45 -11.18 12.44
CA ALA A 196 17.03 -9.86 12.54
C ALA A 196 16.63 -9.07 13.78
N CYS A 197 15.43 -9.31 14.34
CA CYS A 197 14.99 -8.70 15.59
C CYS A 197 15.80 -9.21 16.80
N VAL A 198 16.33 -10.44 16.71
CA VAL A 198 17.06 -11.11 17.81
C VAL A 198 18.58 -11.07 17.67
N SER A 199 19.10 -10.47 16.59
CA SER A 199 20.55 -10.32 16.31
C SER A 199 21.08 -8.97 16.75
#